data_AF-J4TVF1-F1
#
_entry.id   AF-J4TVF1-F1
#
_cell.length_a   1.000
_cell.length_b   1.000
_cell.length_c   1.000
_cell.angle_alpha   90.00
_cell.angle_beta   90.00
_cell.angle_gamma   90.00
#
_symmetry.space_group_name_H-M   'P 1'
#
loop_
_entity.id
_entity.type
_entity.pdbx_description
1 polymer ?
#
loop_
_entity_poly.entity_id
_entity_poly.type
_entity_poly.pdbx_seq_one_letter_code
_entity_poly.pdbx_strand_id
1 'polypeptide(L)'
;MSIEAVIVGDDELRAKFQRASGTIDGKLVDSMGRITIRLQAHVVRNKLSGQVLKVRTNNLRGSIHQEVSRDGSGIVGRVGTNVEYAAFHEYGFSGTQNVREHMRTIKMAFGKMLKTPKRIVISAHARHVDYPEHSFLRSALDDQRTEIMAELDNAVKEAIQ
;
A
#
# COMPACT_ATOMS: atom_id res chain seq x y z
N MET A 1 45.58 -36.32 16.94
CA MET A 1 46.24 -35.95 15.67
C MET A 1 45.22 -35.15 14.89
N SER A 2 45.44 -33.85 14.66
CA SER A 2 44.54 -32.97 13.90
C SER A 2 45.25 -32.49 12.65
N ILE A 3 44.51 -32.38 11.56
CA ILE A 3 44.96 -31.76 10.31
C ILE A 3 44.22 -30.43 10.22
N GLU A 4 44.96 -29.35 10.01
CA GLU A 4 44.44 -28.00 9.87
C GLU A 4 44.69 -27.54 8.43
N ALA A 5 43.66 -27.00 7.79
CA ALA A 5 43.73 -26.44 6.45
C ALA A 5 43.36 -24.96 6.53
N VAL A 6 44.27 -24.09 6.11
CA VAL A 6 44.10 -22.63 6.14
C VAL A 6 44.12 -22.11 4.71
N ILE A 7 43.13 -21.28 4.37
CA ILE A 7 43.10 -20.56 3.09
C ILE A 7 44.01 -19.34 3.25
N VAL A 8 45.09 -19.28 2.48
CA VAL A 8 46.03 -18.15 2.51
C VAL A 8 45.53 -17.06 1.55
N GLY A 9 45.37 -15.82 2.04
CA GLY A 9 44.94 -14.68 1.24
C GLY A 9 43.42 -14.52 1.11
N ASP A 10 42.63 -15.08 2.03
CA ASP A 10 41.17 -14.96 2.02
C ASP A 10 40.66 -13.53 2.28
N ASP A 11 41.47 -12.66 2.90
CA ASP A 11 41.15 -11.25 3.15
C ASP A 11 40.77 -10.48 1.89
N GLU A 12 41.51 -10.65 0.78
CA GLU A 12 41.21 -9.94 -0.47
C GLU A 12 39.89 -10.42 -1.09
N LEU A 13 39.63 -11.73 -0.99
CA LEU A 13 38.39 -12.34 -1.45
C LEU A 13 37.20 -11.85 -0.62
N ARG A 14 37.33 -11.83 0.72
CA ARG A 14 36.31 -11.28 1.63
C ARG A 14 36.04 -9.81 1.33
N ALA A 15 37.07 -9.00 1.11
CA ALA A 15 36.91 -7.59 0.77
C ALA A 15 36.21 -7.39 -0.58
N LYS A 16 36.47 -8.24 -1.57
CA LYS A 16 35.73 -8.25 -2.85
C LYS A 16 34.26 -8.59 -2.67
N PHE A 17 33.95 -9.63 -1.89
CA PHE A 17 32.56 -9.99 -1.58
C PHE A 17 31.82 -8.90 -0.80
N GLN A 18 32.46 -8.28 0.18
CA GLN A 18 31.86 -7.17 0.94
C GLN A 18 31.56 -5.96 0.04
N ARG A 19 32.49 -5.60 -0.86
CA ARG A 19 32.26 -4.51 -1.83
C ARG A 19 31.12 -4.84 -2.79
N ALA A 20 31.10 -6.05 -3.34
CA ALA A 20 30.02 -6.50 -4.23
C ALA A 20 28.66 -6.48 -3.52
N SER A 21 28.60 -6.97 -2.28
CA SER A 21 27.41 -6.92 -1.42
C SER A 21 26.93 -5.48 -1.22
N GLY A 22 27.83 -4.54 -0.90
CA GLY A 22 27.47 -3.13 -0.74
C GLY A 22 26.89 -2.50 -2.01
N THR A 23 27.45 -2.83 -3.18
CA THR A 23 26.93 -2.36 -4.48
C THR A 23 25.56 -2.93 -4.79
N ILE A 24 25.35 -4.24 -4.57
CA ILE A 24 24.05 -4.91 -4.74
C ILE A 24 23.01 -4.26 -3.85
N ASP A 25 23.32 -4.08 -2.57
CA ASP A 25 22.44 -3.44 -1.60
C ASP A 25 22.04 -2.01 -2.02
N GLY A 26 23.01 -1.21 -2.48
CA GLY A 26 22.75 0.14 -2.95
C GLY A 26 21.80 0.16 -4.15
N LYS A 27 22.07 -0.68 -5.15
CA LYS A 27 21.22 -0.83 -6.34
C LYS A 27 19.81 -1.34 -6.02
N LEU A 28 19.69 -2.26 -5.07
CA LEU A 28 18.39 -2.76 -4.62
C LEU A 28 17.58 -1.69 -3.87
N VAL A 29 18.23 -0.84 -3.05
CA VAL A 29 17.53 0.28 -2.40
C VAL A 29 17.02 1.28 -3.43
N ASP A 30 17.85 1.63 -4.42
CA ASP A 30 17.45 2.56 -5.49
C ASP A 30 16.29 1.99 -6.32
N SER A 31 16.38 0.71 -6.68
CA SER A 31 15.33 -0.02 -7.39
C SER A 31 14.04 -0.07 -6.59
N MET A 32 14.11 -0.41 -5.30
CA MET A 32 12.96 -0.40 -4.40
C MET A 32 12.29 0.98 -4.33
N GLY A 33 13.08 2.06 -4.25
CA GLY A 33 12.55 3.43 -4.27
C GLY A 33 11.78 3.77 -5.54
N ARG A 34 12.25 3.33 -6.70
CA ARG A 34 11.55 3.52 -7.98
C ARG A 34 10.26 2.70 -8.03
N ILE A 35 10.33 1.44 -7.59
CA ILE A 35 9.18 0.52 -7.51
C ILE A 35 8.08 1.13 -6.63
N THR A 36 8.41 1.59 -5.43
CA THR A 36 7.41 2.12 -4.49
C THR A 36 6.78 3.43 -4.97
N ILE A 37 7.57 4.33 -5.57
CA ILE A 37 7.05 5.56 -6.20
C ILE A 37 6.08 5.21 -7.34
N ARG A 38 6.47 4.26 -8.20
CA ARG A 38 5.64 3.81 -9.32
C ARG A 38 4.33 3.18 -8.83
N LEU A 39 4.41 2.34 -7.81
CA LEU A 39 3.27 1.67 -7.19
C LEU A 39 2.31 2.68 -6.57
N GLN A 40 2.83 3.64 -5.78
CA GLN A 40 2.04 4.73 -5.22
C GLN A 40 1.33 5.54 -6.32
N ALA A 41 2.05 5.86 -7.40
CA ALA A 41 1.48 6.59 -8.51
C ALA A 41 0.41 5.80 -9.28
N HIS A 42 0.54 4.48 -9.40
CA HIS A 42 -0.46 3.59 -10.01
C HIS A 42 -1.72 3.51 -9.15
N VAL A 43 -1.57 3.34 -7.83
CA VAL A 43 -2.68 3.37 -6.88
C VAL A 43 -3.48 4.67 -7.02
N VAL A 44 -2.79 5.82 -7.03
CA VAL A 44 -3.43 7.14 -7.08
C VAL A 44 -4.11 7.39 -8.43
N ARG A 45 -3.43 7.12 -9.54
CA ARG A 45 -3.90 7.49 -10.89
C ARG A 45 -4.89 6.49 -11.47
N ASN A 46 -4.71 5.21 -11.21
CA ASN A 46 -5.49 4.17 -11.88
C ASN A 46 -6.60 3.70 -10.95
N LYS A 47 -6.26 3.24 -9.74
CA LYS A 47 -7.24 2.64 -8.82
C LYS A 47 -8.16 3.69 -8.17
N LEU A 48 -7.58 4.73 -7.56
CA LEU A 48 -8.32 5.71 -6.75
C LEU A 48 -8.87 6.91 -7.53
N SER A 49 -8.61 7.04 -8.83
CA SER A 49 -9.11 8.15 -9.65
C SER A 49 -10.24 7.77 -10.62
N GLY A 50 -10.89 6.62 -10.41
CA GLY A 50 -12.14 6.29 -11.10
C GLY A 50 -12.34 4.81 -11.42
N GLN A 51 -11.29 3.99 -11.43
CA GLN A 51 -11.42 2.56 -11.73
C GLN A 51 -12.09 1.78 -10.61
N VAL A 52 -11.64 1.99 -9.37
CA VAL A 52 -12.13 1.24 -8.19
C VAL A 52 -13.07 2.11 -7.35
N LEU A 53 -12.62 3.34 -7.02
CA LEU A 53 -13.41 4.30 -6.24
C LEU A 53 -13.57 5.62 -7.00
N LYS A 54 -14.74 6.24 -6.86
CA LYS A 54 -14.99 7.60 -7.35
C LYS A 54 -14.49 8.62 -6.32
N VAL A 55 -13.70 9.58 -6.77
CA VAL A 55 -13.16 10.64 -5.92
C VAL A 55 -14.27 11.61 -5.51
N ARG A 56 -14.36 11.90 -4.21
CA ARG A 56 -15.25 12.93 -3.66
C ARG A 56 -14.48 14.10 -3.04
N THR A 57 -13.67 13.83 -2.02
CA THR A 57 -12.98 14.86 -1.21
C THR A 57 -11.45 14.77 -1.28
N ASN A 58 -10.91 13.83 -2.05
CA ASN A 58 -9.47 13.53 -2.14
C ASN A 58 -8.80 13.01 -0.85
N ASN A 59 -9.50 12.83 0.28
CA ASN A 59 -8.87 12.42 1.54
C ASN A 59 -8.08 11.10 1.42
N LEU A 60 -8.72 10.03 0.92
CA LEU A 60 -8.06 8.73 0.76
C LEU A 60 -6.91 8.80 -0.26
N ARG A 61 -7.17 9.36 -1.44
CA ARG A 61 -6.19 9.44 -2.52
C ARG A 61 -4.97 10.30 -2.15
N GLY A 62 -5.19 11.42 -1.47
CA GLY A 62 -4.13 12.31 -1.01
C GLY A 62 -3.32 11.76 0.17
N SER A 63 -3.86 10.76 0.88
CA SER A 63 -3.20 10.09 2.02
C SER A 63 -2.33 8.89 1.63
N ILE A 64 -2.23 8.55 0.34
CA ILE A 64 -1.37 7.44 -0.08
C ILE A 64 0.08 7.89 -0.03
N HIS A 65 0.85 7.29 0.87
CA HIS A 65 2.26 7.55 1.07
C HIS A 65 3.09 6.30 0.77
N GLN A 66 4.38 6.52 0.51
CA GLN A 66 5.35 5.46 0.27
C GLN A 66 6.58 5.67 1.14
N GLU A 67 7.19 4.58 1.57
CA GLU A 67 8.38 4.56 2.39
C GLU A 67 9.26 3.39 1.98
N VAL A 68 10.58 3.61 1.94
CA VAL A 68 11.56 2.53 1.83
C VAL A 68 12.38 2.52 3.10
N SER A 69 12.37 1.38 3.79
CA SER A 69 13.14 1.17 5.02
C SER A 69 14.09 0.00 4.84
N ARG A 70 15.28 0.11 5.43
CA ARG A 70 16.21 -1.00 5.58
C ARG A 70 16.01 -1.59 6.96
N ASP A 71 15.53 -2.81 7.01
CA ASP A 71 15.55 -3.64 8.21
C ASP A 71 16.83 -4.50 8.17
N GLY A 72 17.39 -4.89 9.31
CA GLY A 72 18.69 -5.58 9.38
C GLY A 72 18.80 -6.86 8.54
N SER A 73 17.66 -7.41 8.08
CA SER A 73 17.56 -8.57 7.20
C SER A 73 17.04 -8.29 5.79
N GLY A 74 16.70 -7.05 5.42
CA GLY A 74 16.15 -6.77 4.09
C GLY A 74 15.73 -5.33 3.80
N ILE A 75 15.39 -5.08 2.54
CA ILE A 75 14.88 -3.79 2.06
C ILE A 75 13.38 -3.93 1.89
N VAL A 76 12.61 -3.09 2.58
CA VAL A 76 11.14 -3.13 2.57
C VAL A 76 10.60 -1.83 2.00
N GLY A 77 9.91 -1.94 0.86
CA GLY A 77 9.08 -0.87 0.31
C GLY A 77 7.64 -0.97 0.81
N ARG A 78 7.11 0.11 1.37
CA ARG A 78 5.72 0.22 1.85
C ARG A 78 4.98 1.25 1.03
N VAL A 79 3.74 0.93 0.66
CA VAL A 79 2.77 1.87 0.09
C VAL A 79 1.47 1.68 0.84
N GLY A 80 0.90 2.76 1.39
CA GLY A 80 -0.28 2.65 2.23
C GLY A 80 -0.86 3.98 2.65
N THR A 81 -1.80 3.92 3.59
CA THR A 81 -2.52 5.09 4.13
C THR A 81 -2.86 4.85 5.59
N ASN A 82 -2.95 5.95 6.35
CA ASN A 82 -3.41 5.97 7.74
C ASN A 82 -4.93 6.23 7.88
N VAL A 83 -5.65 6.34 6.76
CA VAL A 83 -7.09 6.58 6.76
C VAL A 83 -7.83 5.31 7.20
N GLU A 84 -8.49 5.36 8.36
CA GLU A 84 -9.15 4.20 8.97
C GLU A 84 -10.15 3.49 8.04
N TYR A 85 -10.98 4.27 7.32
CA TYR A 85 -11.97 3.70 6.40
C TYR A 85 -11.36 3.12 5.12
N ALA A 86 -10.05 3.26 4.90
CA ALA A 86 -9.37 2.65 3.75
C ALA A 86 -9.44 1.12 3.79
N ALA A 87 -9.27 0.53 4.97
CA ALA A 87 -9.38 -0.93 5.14
C ALA A 87 -10.78 -1.44 4.80
N PHE A 88 -11.81 -0.68 5.18
CA PHE A 88 -13.21 -0.97 4.84
C PHE A 88 -13.44 -1.02 3.32
N HIS A 89 -12.76 -0.16 2.55
CA HIS A 89 -12.77 -0.24 1.09
C HIS A 89 -11.91 -1.39 0.56
N GLU A 90 -10.69 -1.55 1.04
CA GLU A 90 -9.71 -2.51 0.51
C GLU A 90 -10.18 -3.96 0.65
N TYR A 91 -10.84 -4.29 1.76
CA TYR A 91 -11.23 -5.67 2.11
C TYR A 91 -12.75 -5.90 2.08
N GLY A 92 -13.53 -4.83 1.90
CA GLY A 92 -14.99 -4.89 2.11
C GLY A 92 -15.35 -5.05 3.58
N PHE A 93 -16.64 -5.22 3.84
CA PHE A 93 -17.17 -5.46 5.18
C PHE A 93 -18.54 -6.13 5.12
N SER A 94 -18.69 -7.25 5.82
CA SER A 94 -19.99 -7.89 6.02
C SER A 94 -20.22 -8.07 7.52
N GLY A 95 -21.25 -7.42 8.07
CA GLY A 95 -21.53 -7.49 9.50
C GLY A 95 -22.34 -6.34 10.06
N THR A 96 -22.39 -6.29 11.40
CA THR A 96 -23.15 -5.26 12.13
C THR A 96 -22.27 -4.05 12.41
N GLN A 97 -22.71 -2.87 11.99
CA GLN A 97 -22.08 -1.59 12.27
C GLN A 97 -22.94 -0.76 13.20
N ASN A 98 -22.35 -0.27 14.29
CA ASN A 98 -23.02 0.65 15.21
C ASN A 98 -22.86 2.08 14.73
N VAL A 99 -23.98 2.77 14.50
CA VAL A 99 -24.03 4.16 14.10
C VAL A 99 -24.37 4.99 15.33
N ARG A 100 -23.49 5.94 15.66
CA ARG A 100 -23.72 6.89 16.75
C ARG A 100 -24.87 7.85 16.43
N GLU A 101 -25.50 8.36 17.48
CA GLU A 101 -26.51 9.40 17.34
C GLU A 101 -25.92 10.62 16.61
N HIS A 102 -26.65 11.16 15.64
CA HIS A 102 -26.21 12.31 14.87
C HIS A 102 -27.38 13.11 14.30
N MET A 103 -27.09 14.36 13.92
CA MET A 103 -28.03 15.21 13.19
C MET A 103 -27.96 14.92 11.70
N ARG A 104 -29.11 14.65 11.08
CA ARG A 104 -29.23 14.46 9.63
C ARG A 104 -30.20 15.46 9.03
N THR A 105 -29.83 16.03 7.89
CA THR A 105 -30.76 16.80 7.05
C THR A 105 -31.45 15.85 6.07
N ILE A 106 -32.77 15.72 6.18
CA ILE A 106 -33.59 14.94 5.25
C ILE A 106 -34.29 15.85 4.25
N LYS A 107 -34.30 15.43 2.98
CA LYS A 107 -35.03 16.11 1.89
C LYS A 107 -36.31 15.38 1.50
N MET A 108 -36.43 14.11 1.89
CA MET A 108 -37.58 13.25 1.59
C MET A 108 -38.05 12.55 2.86
N ALA A 109 -39.36 12.36 2.98
CA ALA A 109 -39.99 11.54 4.01
C ALA A 109 -41.14 10.75 3.39
N PHE A 110 -41.27 9.47 3.75
CA PHE A 110 -42.33 8.59 3.24
C PHE A 110 -42.46 8.59 1.70
N GLY A 111 -41.32 8.61 1.00
CA GLY A 111 -41.27 8.63 -0.47
C GLY A 111 -41.62 9.98 -1.13
N LYS A 112 -41.93 11.03 -0.36
CA LYS A 112 -42.28 12.36 -0.88
C LYS A 112 -41.19 13.40 -0.58
N MET A 113 -40.93 14.28 -1.53
CA MET A 113 -40.05 15.44 -1.33
C MET A 113 -40.67 16.40 -0.32
N LEU A 114 -39.88 16.87 0.64
CA LEU A 114 -40.29 17.90 1.59
C LEU A 114 -40.17 19.27 0.93
N LYS A 115 -41.14 20.17 1.20
CA LYS A 115 -41.07 21.57 0.72
C LYS A 115 -39.79 22.28 1.18
N THR A 116 -39.38 21.99 2.40
CA THR A 116 -38.14 22.51 3.00
C THR A 116 -37.39 21.35 3.65
N PRO A 117 -36.07 21.23 3.44
CA PRO A 117 -35.26 20.24 4.16
C PRO A 117 -35.41 20.40 5.67
N LYS A 118 -35.49 19.28 6.40
CA LYS A 118 -35.59 19.28 7.87
C LYS A 118 -34.34 18.65 8.49
N ARG A 119 -33.84 19.24 9.56
CA ARG A 119 -32.80 18.65 10.42
C ARG A 119 -33.47 17.84 11.51
N ILE A 120 -33.11 16.57 11.64
CA ILE A 120 -33.64 15.65 12.65
C ILE A 120 -32.50 14.94 13.37
N VAL A 121 -32.75 14.58 14.64
CA VAL A 121 -31.86 13.70 15.41
C VAL A 121 -32.14 12.26 14.97
N ILE A 122 -31.09 11.53 14.62
CA ILE A 122 -31.14 10.09 14.39
C ILE A 122 -30.48 9.42 15.58
N SER A 123 -31.26 8.70 16.40
CA SER A 123 -30.76 7.97 17.56
C SER A 123 -29.74 6.90 17.17
N ALA A 124 -28.89 6.55 18.13
CA ALA A 124 -27.91 5.49 17.95
C ALA A 124 -28.60 4.15 17.63
N HIS A 125 -28.08 3.43 16.63
CA HIS A 125 -28.65 2.16 16.20
C HIS A 125 -27.58 1.27 15.54
N ALA A 126 -27.83 -0.03 15.55
CA ALA A 126 -27.07 -1.00 14.79
C ALA A 126 -27.68 -1.14 13.38
N ARG A 127 -26.83 -1.26 12.37
CA ARG A 127 -27.25 -1.62 11.00
C ARG A 127 -26.44 -2.81 10.52
N HIS A 128 -27.09 -3.70 9.78
CA HIS A 128 -26.37 -4.72 9.01
C HIS A 128 -25.86 -4.09 7.72
N VAL A 129 -24.59 -4.31 7.41
CA VAL A 129 -23.92 -3.80 6.21
C VAL A 129 -23.33 -4.98 5.49
N ASP A 130 -23.63 -5.09 4.21
CA ASP A 130 -22.94 -5.96 3.28
C ASP A 130 -22.30 -5.06 2.21
N TYR A 131 -21.01 -4.82 2.37
CA TYR A 131 -20.23 -3.89 1.56
C TYR A 131 -19.14 -4.67 0.81
N PRO A 132 -19.17 -4.68 -0.53
CA PRO A 132 -18.21 -5.43 -1.31
C PRO A 132 -16.81 -4.85 -1.20
N GLU A 133 -15.79 -5.69 -1.44
CA GLU A 133 -14.42 -5.23 -1.51
C GLU A 133 -14.16 -4.38 -2.76
N HIS A 134 -13.35 -3.35 -2.58
CA HIS A 134 -12.89 -2.42 -3.60
C HIS A 134 -11.37 -2.29 -3.46
N SER A 135 -10.67 -3.40 -3.71
CA SER A 135 -9.21 -3.45 -3.56
C SER A 135 -8.51 -2.48 -4.51
N PHE A 136 -7.70 -1.60 -3.94
CA PHE A 136 -6.89 -0.62 -4.64
C PHE A 136 -5.39 -0.78 -4.33
N LEU A 137 -5.00 -1.36 -3.19
CA LEU A 137 -3.60 -1.66 -2.88
C LEU A 137 -3.21 -3.04 -3.41
N ARG A 138 -3.94 -4.10 -3.03
CA ARG A 138 -3.58 -5.47 -3.44
C ARG A 138 -3.69 -5.63 -4.95
N SER A 139 -4.77 -5.13 -5.54
CA SER A 139 -4.94 -5.17 -7.00
C SER A 139 -3.90 -4.33 -7.74
N ALA A 140 -3.40 -3.22 -7.18
CA ALA A 140 -2.31 -2.45 -7.78
C ALA A 140 -0.97 -3.20 -7.72
N LEU A 141 -0.69 -3.88 -6.61
CA LEU A 141 0.50 -4.69 -6.47
C LEU A 141 0.49 -5.87 -7.46
N ASP A 142 -0.69 -6.48 -7.65
CA ASP A 142 -0.84 -7.59 -8.60
C ASP A 142 -0.66 -7.13 -10.05
N ASP A 143 -1.27 -6.00 -10.44
CA ASP A 143 -1.09 -5.41 -11.77
C ASP A 143 0.39 -5.21 -12.12
N GLN A 144 1.22 -4.81 -11.15
CA GLN A 144 2.61 -4.43 -11.38
C GLN A 144 3.64 -5.49 -11.00
N ARG A 145 3.18 -6.66 -10.54
CA ARG A 145 4.04 -7.74 -10.03
C ARG A 145 5.16 -8.09 -11.00
N THR A 146 4.85 -8.24 -12.29
CA THR A 146 5.81 -8.64 -13.32
C THR A 146 6.88 -7.57 -13.53
N GLU A 147 6.49 -6.29 -13.60
CA GLU A 147 7.46 -5.20 -13.79
C GLU A 147 8.35 -5.01 -12.55
N ILE A 148 7.80 -5.17 -11.36
CA ILE A 148 8.54 -5.12 -10.09
C ILE A 148 9.64 -6.19 -10.08
N MET A 149 9.29 -7.43 -10.41
CA MET A 149 10.28 -8.53 -10.44
C MET A 149 11.36 -8.29 -11.50
N ALA A 150 10.97 -7.80 -12.68
CA ALA A 150 11.93 -7.47 -13.73
C ALA A 150 12.91 -6.35 -13.32
N GLU A 151 12.42 -5.32 -12.60
CA GLU A 151 13.25 -4.21 -12.14
C GLU A 151 14.23 -4.64 -11.03
N LEU A 152 13.82 -5.55 -10.15
CA LEU A 152 14.70 -6.14 -9.14
C LEU A 152 15.77 -7.03 -9.79
N ASP A 153 15.39 -7.89 -10.72
CA ASP A 153 16.33 -8.76 -11.45
C ASP A 153 17.39 -7.95 -12.21
N ASN A 154 16.96 -6.86 -12.87
CA ASN A 154 17.87 -5.97 -13.58
C ASN A 154 18.81 -5.25 -12.62
N ALA A 155 18.33 -4.80 -11.45
CA ALA A 155 19.17 -4.16 -10.45
C ALA A 155 20.27 -5.10 -9.92
N VAL A 156 19.94 -6.39 -9.72
CA VAL A 156 20.94 -7.40 -9.32
C VAL A 156 21.95 -7.64 -10.44
N LYS A 157 21.50 -7.77 -11.70
CA LYS A 157 22.41 -7.95 -12.85
C LYS A 157 23.37 -6.79 -13.02
N GLU A 158 22.87 -5.55 -12.93
CA GLU A 158 23.69 -4.33 -12.99
C GLU A 158 24.70 -4.22 -11.85
N ALA A 159 24.41 -4.82 -10.69
CA ALA A 159 25.31 -4.76 -9.54
C ALA A 159 26.44 -5.80 -9.60
N ILE A 160 26.27 -6.85 -10.41
CA ILE A 160 27.25 -7.95 -10.56
C ILE A 160 28.18 -7.71 -11.78
N GLN A 161 27.75 -6.89 -12.75
CA GLN A 161 28.55 -6.46 -13.91
C GLN A 161 29.62 -5.44 -13.52
#